data_AF-A0AAD9RKY4-F1
#
_entry.id   AF-A0AAD9RKY4-F1
#
_cell.length_a   1.000
_cell.length_b   1.000
_cell.length_c   1.000
_cell.angle_alpha   90.00
_cell.angle_beta   90.00
_cell.angle_gamma   90.00
#
_symmetry.space_group_name_H-M   'P 1'
#
loop_
_entity.id
_entity.type
_entity.pdbx_description
1 polymer ?
#
loop_
_entity_poly.entity_id
_entity_poly.type
_entity_poly.pdbx_seq_one_letter_code
_entity_poly.pdbx_strand_id
1 'polypeptide(L)'
;MEASKLHIQHVLLWEFRQDNSATTAMNKLCEIYGPGISVSQGQKWFQRFWSGNYSLEDEPRPGRLHVFDDDLLRTMVEQNPRITVEELAEQLNPYDGPSAFAKDR
;
A
#
# COMPACT_ATOMS: atom_id res chain seq x y z
N MET A 1 6.86 16.70 7.89
CA MET A 1 7.30 15.45 8.53
C MET A 1 7.75 14.38 7.52
N GLU A 2 7.83 14.69 6.22
CA GLU A 2 8.39 13.79 5.18
C GLU A 2 9.92 13.85 5.08
N ALA A 3 10.52 15.03 5.29
CA ALA A 3 11.98 15.21 5.26
C ALA A 3 12.69 14.30 6.29
N SER A 4 12.08 14.06 7.46
CA SER A 4 12.62 13.18 8.48
C SER A 4 12.56 11.70 8.07
N LYS A 5 11.51 11.29 7.34
CA LYS A 5 11.34 9.91 6.86
C LYS A 5 12.35 9.58 5.75
N LEU A 6 12.44 10.44 4.73
CA LEU A 6 13.41 10.30 3.65
C LEU A 6 14.85 10.28 4.18
N HIS A 7 15.15 11.12 5.18
CA HIS A 7 16.44 11.11 5.85
C HIS A 7 16.77 9.75 6.48
N ILE A 8 15.85 9.17 7.24
CA ILE A 8 16.04 7.84 7.84
C ILE A 8 16.27 6.78 6.77
N GLN A 9 15.50 6.81 5.68
CA GLN A 9 15.64 5.88 4.56
C GLN A 9 17.00 5.98 3.86
N HIS A 10 17.52 7.21 3.66
CA HIS A 10 18.87 7.43 3.15
C HIS A 10 19.93 6.84 4.07
N VAL A 11 19.82 7.05 5.39
CA VAL A 11 20.76 6.49 6.36
C VAL A 11 20.72 4.95 6.35
N LEU A 12 19.53 4.35 6.26
CA LEU A 12 19.38 2.90 6.13
C LEU A 12 20.05 2.36 4.87
N LEU A 13 19.90 3.06 3.73
CA LEU A 13 20.57 2.69 2.48
C LEU A 13 22.09 2.80 2.60
N TRP A 14 22.59 3.84 3.26
CA TRP A 14 24.02 4.01 3.51
C TRP A 14 24.57 2.87 4.39
N GLU A 15 23.89 2.53 5.50
CA GLU A 15 24.27 1.42 6.36
C GLU A 15 24.23 0.06 5.63
N PHE A 16 23.23 -0.15 4.75
CA PHE A 16 23.16 -1.35 3.91
C PHE A 16 24.37 -1.49 2.97
N ARG A 17 24.83 -0.38 2.36
CA ARG A 17 26.02 -0.38 1.49
C ARG A 17 27.33 -0.63 2.25
N GLN A 18 27.32 -0.46 3.57
CA GLN A 18 28.45 -0.76 4.45
C GLN A 18 28.41 -2.21 4.96
N ASP A 19 27.55 -3.07 4.39
CA ASP A 19 27.32 -4.46 4.78
C ASP A 19 26.89 -4.64 6.24
N ASN A 20 26.31 -3.60 6.85
CA ASN A 20 25.78 -3.71 8.20
C ASN A 20 24.43 -4.43 8.21
N SER A 21 24.12 -5.12 9.31
CA SER A 21 22.81 -5.74 9.47
C SER A 21 21.70 -4.70 9.74
N ALA A 22 20.46 -5.02 9.37
CA ALA A 22 19.30 -4.18 9.69
C ALA A 22 19.21 -3.86 11.19
N THR A 23 19.48 -4.84 12.05
CA THR A 23 19.46 -4.68 13.51
C THR A 23 20.53 -3.70 13.96
N THR A 24 21.75 -3.80 13.44
CA THR A 24 22.86 -2.89 13.76
C THR A 24 22.53 -1.46 13.34
N ALA A 25 22.03 -1.28 12.11
CA ALA A 25 21.64 0.02 11.59
C ALA A 25 20.51 0.65 12.43
N MET A 26 19.50 -0.14 12.79
CA MET A 26 18.38 0.31 13.61
C MET A 26 18.80 0.68 15.04
N ASN A 27 19.73 -0.07 15.65
CA ASN A 27 20.24 0.27 16.98
C ASN A 27 20.97 1.62 16.97
N LYS A 28 21.83 1.87 15.97
CA LYS A 28 22.50 3.17 15.78
C LYS A 28 21.50 4.30 15.56
N LEU A 29 20.48 4.06 14.72
CA LEU A 29 19.42 5.04 14.47
C LEU A 29 18.63 5.38 15.73
N CYS A 30 18.27 4.37 16.54
CA CYS A 30 17.58 4.58 17.81
C CYS A 30 18.45 5.33 18.83
N GLU A 31 19.77 5.12 18.84
CA GLU A 31 20.71 5.85 19.70
C GLU A 31 20.80 7.33 19.31
N ILE A 32 20.82 7.64 18.00
CA ILE A 32 20.98 9.01 17.48
C ILE A 32 19.65 9.79 17.49
N TYR A 33 18.55 9.15 17.07
CA TYR A 33 17.26 9.81 16.83
C TYR A 33 16.17 9.46 17.85
N GLY A 34 16.45 8.52 18.77
CA GLY A 34 15.50 8.03 19.77
C GLY A 34 14.59 6.90 19.27
N PRO A 35 13.73 6.37 20.14
CA PRO A 35 12.92 5.16 19.89
C PRO A 35 11.75 5.35 18.91
N GLY A 36 11.69 6.48 18.20
CA GLY A 36 10.60 6.80 17.27
C GLY A 36 10.60 6.01 15.96
N ILE A 37 11.65 5.23 15.70
CA ILE A 37 11.82 4.47 14.45
C ILE A 37 11.54 2.99 14.72
N SER A 38 10.53 2.43 14.07
CA SER A 38 10.18 1.02 14.25
C SER A 38 11.21 0.11 13.58
N VAL A 39 11.76 -0.85 14.33
CA VAL A 39 12.66 -1.91 13.81
C VAL A 39 12.06 -2.64 12.61
N SER A 40 10.73 -2.87 12.63
CA SER A 40 10.01 -3.52 11.53
C SER A 40 10.08 -2.73 10.22
N GLN A 41 10.11 -1.39 10.29
CA GLN A 41 10.24 -0.54 9.10
C GLN A 41 11.66 -0.63 8.53
N GLY A 42 12.68 -0.60 9.38
CA GLY A 42 14.07 -0.80 8.95
C GLY A 42 14.29 -2.14 8.26
N GLN A 43 13.75 -3.22 8.81
CA GLN A 43 13.82 -4.55 8.20
C GLN A 43 13.18 -4.59 6.81
N LYS A 44 12.00 -3.96 6.62
CA LYS A 44 11.35 -3.88 5.30
C LYS A 44 12.21 -3.15 4.28
N TRP A 45 12.86 -2.05 4.67
CA TRP A 45 13.80 -1.33 3.81
C TRP A 45 14.99 -2.19 3.42
N PHE A 46 15.58 -2.91 4.37
CA PHE A 46 16.66 -3.84 4.08
C PHE A 46 16.25 -4.95 3.11
N GLN A 47 15.06 -5.55 3.28
CA GLN A 47 14.53 -6.54 2.33
C GLN A 47 14.37 -5.95 0.92
N ARG A 48 13.91 -4.70 0.81
CA ARG A 48 13.81 -3.97 -0.47
C ARG A 48 15.19 -3.75 -1.12
N PHE A 49 16.20 -3.41 -0.33
CA PHE A 49 17.56 -3.24 -0.85
C PHE A 49 18.20 -4.57 -1.28
N TRP A 50 17.90 -5.66 -0.57
CA TRP A 50 18.30 -7.02 -0.96
C TRP A 50 17.69 -7.45 -2.29
N SER A 51 16.47 -7.02 -2.62
CA SER A 51 15.87 -7.28 -3.92
C SER A 51 16.40 -6.38 -5.05
N GLY A 52 17.39 -5.52 -4.76
CA GLY A 52 18.00 -4.60 -5.72
C GLY A 52 17.20 -3.32 -5.95
N ASN A 53 16.14 -3.09 -5.19
CA ASN A 53 15.33 -1.88 -5.29
C ASN A 53 15.82 -0.81 -4.30
N TYR A 54 16.57 0.17 -4.81
CA TYR A 54 17.14 1.26 -4.01
C TYR A 54 16.31 2.54 -4.05
N SER A 55 15.10 2.52 -4.64
CA SER A 55 14.23 3.68 -4.65
C SER A 55 13.73 3.97 -3.23
N LEU A 56 13.83 5.22 -2.80
CA LEU A 56 13.34 5.68 -1.50
C LEU A 56 11.93 6.25 -1.58
N GLU A 57 11.40 6.37 -2.79
CA GLU A 57 10.02 6.76 -3.01
C GLU A 57 9.11 5.63 -2.51
N ASP A 58 8.02 6.04 -1.88
CA ASP A 58 6.94 5.11 -1.58
C ASP A 58 6.40 4.58 -2.92
N GLU A 59 6.37 3.26 -3.07
CA GLU A 59 5.68 2.68 -4.21
C GLU A 59 4.21 3.08 -4.16
N PRO A 60 3.59 3.34 -5.32
CA PRO A 60 2.16 3.59 -5.37
C PRO A 60 1.49 2.43 -4.64
N ARG A 61 0.82 2.76 -3.53
CA ARG A 61 0.15 1.74 -2.72
C ARG A 61 -0.78 0.99 -3.65
N PRO A 62 -0.66 -0.34 -3.78
CA PRO A 62 -1.71 -1.10 -4.41
C PRO A 62 -2.94 -0.92 -3.52
N GLY A 63 -3.77 0.05 -3.86
CA GLY A 63 -5.12 0.14 -3.34
C GLY A 63 -5.88 -1.12 -3.78
N ARG A 64 -7.11 -1.26 -3.31
CA ARG A 64 -8.02 -2.20 -3.95
C ARG A 64 -8.11 -1.79 -5.42
N LEU A 65 -7.54 -2.59 -6.32
CA LEU A 65 -7.77 -2.46 -7.76
C LEU A 65 -9.25 -2.76 -7.97
N HIS A 66 -10.09 -1.73 -7.85
CA HIS A 66 -11.45 -1.83 -8.34
C HIS A 66 -11.31 -1.72 -9.86
N VAL A 67 -11.26 -2.87 -10.53
CA VAL A 67 -11.52 -2.94 -11.97
C VAL A 67 -13.00 -2.63 -12.10
N PHE A 68 -13.34 -1.35 -12.04
CA PHE A 68 -14.66 -0.83 -12.27
C PHE A 68 -14.64 -0.25 -13.69
N ASP A 69 -15.50 -0.76 -14.55
CA ASP A 69 -15.60 -0.28 -15.93
C ASP A 69 -16.45 0.99 -15.95
N ASP A 70 -15.78 2.14 -15.96
CA ASP A 70 -16.41 3.47 -15.99
C ASP A 70 -17.25 3.69 -17.27
N ASP A 71 -16.89 3.04 -18.38
CA ASP A 71 -17.61 3.17 -19.65
C ASP A 71 -18.91 2.35 -19.61
N LEU A 72 -18.88 1.18 -18.96
CA LEU A 72 -20.08 0.40 -18.68
C LEU A 72 -21.05 1.15 -17.76
N LEU A 73 -20.56 1.72 -16.65
CA LEU A 73 -21.38 2.53 -15.75
C LEU A 73 -22.04 3.70 -16.49
N ARG A 74 -21.25 4.42 -17.30
CA ARG A 74 -21.76 5.57 -18.07
C ARG A 74 -22.86 5.15 -19.02
N THR A 75 -22.67 4.05 -19.73
CA THR A 75 -23.67 3.51 -20.66
C THR A 75 -24.99 3.19 -19.96
N MET A 76 -24.94 2.61 -18.75
CA MET A 76 -26.15 2.26 -17.98
C MET A 76 -26.91 3.49 -17.51
N VAL A 77 -26.20 4.53 -17.05
CA VAL A 77 -26.80 5.80 -16.63
C VAL A 77 -27.41 6.56 -17.82
N GLU A 78 -26.75 6.53 -18.98
CA GLU A 78 -27.27 7.13 -20.22
C GLU A 78 -28.52 6.41 -20.73
N GLN A 79 -28.56 5.08 -20.66
CA GLN A 79 -29.72 4.28 -21.07
C GLN A 79 -30.90 4.42 -20.11
N ASN A 80 -30.65 4.51 -18.80
CA ASN A 80 -31.67 4.72 -17.80
C ASN A 80 -31.21 5.73 -16.73
N PRO A 81 -31.53 7.02 -16.91
CA PRO A 81 -31.16 8.07 -15.95
C PRO A 81 -31.81 7.93 -14.57
N ARG A 82 -32.80 7.02 -14.42
CA ARG A 82 -33.47 6.74 -13.13
C ARG A 82 -32.96 5.49 -12.45
N ILE A 83 -31.94 4.83 -13.00
CA ILE A 83 -31.35 3.63 -12.41
C ILE A 83 -30.84 3.95 -10.99
N THR A 84 -31.16 3.08 -10.06
CA THR A 84 -30.76 3.24 -8.65
C THR A 84 -29.36 2.68 -8.41
N VAL A 85 -28.72 3.13 -7.33
CA VAL A 85 -27.38 2.64 -6.95
C VAL A 85 -27.40 1.14 -6.63
N GLU A 86 -28.52 0.63 -6.11
CA GLU A 86 -28.69 -0.81 -5.81
C GLU A 86 -28.75 -1.64 -7.11
N GLU A 87 -29.55 -1.22 -8.08
CA GLU A 87 -29.63 -1.85 -9.41
C GLU A 87 -28.28 -1.80 -10.15
N LEU A 88 -27.56 -0.67 -10.04
CA LEU A 88 -26.20 -0.55 -10.57
C LEU A 88 -25.25 -1.52 -9.89
N ALA A 89 -25.32 -1.67 -8.57
CA ALA A 89 -24.46 -2.57 -7.82
C ALA A 89 -24.73 -4.05 -8.13
N GLU A 90 -25.99 -4.43 -8.37
CA GLU A 90 -26.35 -5.78 -8.81
C GLU A 90 -25.79 -6.08 -10.21
N GLN A 91 -25.94 -5.13 -11.14
CA GLN A 91 -25.51 -5.33 -12.54
C GLN A 91 -24.00 -5.19 -12.72
N LEU A 92 -23.33 -4.39 -11.88
CA LEU A 92 -21.87 -4.17 -11.91
C LEU A 92 -21.13 -5.02 -10.88
N ASN A 93 -21.80 -5.98 -10.24
CA ASN A 93 -21.22 -6.75 -9.15
C ASN A 93 -19.93 -7.46 -9.63
N PRO A 94 -18.74 -7.11 -9.09
CA PRO A 94 -17.48 -7.77 -9.47
C PRO A 94 -17.36 -9.20 -8.92
N TYR A 95 -18.34 -9.64 -8.13
CA TYR A 95 -18.35 -10.92 -7.46
C TYR A 95 -19.38 -11.86 -8.08
N ASP A 96 -18.98 -12.54 -9.16
CA ASP A 96 -19.69 -13.73 -9.65
C ASP A 96 -19.34 -14.94 -8.77
N GLY A 97 -19.89 -14.94 -7.56
CA GLY A 97 -19.77 -16.02 -6.59
C GLY A 97 -20.84 -15.88 -5.52
N PRO A 98 -21.39 -16.99 -4.98
CA PRO A 98 -22.51 -16.94 -4.07
C PRO A 98 -22.16 -16.10 -2.84
N SER A 99 -22.86 -14.99 -2.68
CA SER A 99 -22.78 -14.12 -1.50
C SER A 99 -23.13 -14.93 -0.26
N ALA A 100 -22.11 -15.26 0.54
CA ALA A 100 -22.23 -16.00 1.79
C ALA A 100 -22.86 -15.18 2.95
N PHE A 101 -23.50 -14.05 2.66
CA PHE A 101 -24.16 -13.19 3.65
C PHE A 101 -25.67 -13.15 3.46
N ALA A 102 -26.27 -14.30 3.16
CA ALA A 102 -27.70 -14.54 3.28
C ALA A 102 -27.96 -15.66 4.28
N LYS A 103 -27.84 -15.34 5.57
CA LYS A 103 -28.65 -15.84 6.69
C LYS A 103 -28.02 -15.34 7.99
N ASP A 104 -28.65 -14.33 8.58
CA ASP A 104 -29.26 -14.50 9.91
C ASP A 104 -30.21 -13.33 10.15
N ARG A 105 -31.49 -13.69 10.22
CA ARG A 105 -32.57 -12.89 10.80
C ARG A 105 -33.04 -13.65 12.03
#